data_AF-A0A6M2A5A4-F1
#
_entry.id   AF-A0A6M2A5A4-F1
#
_cell.length_a   1.000
_cell.length_b   1.000
_cell.length_c   1.000
_cell.angle_alpha   90.00
_cell.angle_beta   90.00
_cell.angle_gamma   90.00
#
_symmetry.space_group_name_H-M   'P 1'
#
loop_
_entity.id
_entity.type
_entity.pdbx_description
1 polymer ?
#
loop_
_entity_poly.entity_id
_entity_poly.type
_entity_poly.pdbx_seq_one_letter_code
_entity_poly.pdbx_strand_id
1 'polypeptide(L)' 'MAAKNLLKQVYKDSLSLLTDLYELTMAYAYWKNGLQDREAVFQLFFRKYPFGGAYAICAGMEVALEYIESFRFEE' A
#
# COMPACT_ATOMS: atom_id res chain seq x y z
N MET A 1 -5.29 -20.90 -3.83
CA MET A 1 -5.98 -20.54 -5.10
C MET A 1 -7.40 -19.97 -4.90
N ALA A 2 -7.83 -19.68 -3.66
CA ALA A 2 -9.23 -19.33 -3.33
C ALA A 2 -9.43 -17.90 -2.76
N ALA A 3 -8.40 -17.03 -2.79
CA ALA A 3 -8.44 -15.73 -2.11
C ALA A 3 -8.23 -14.51 -3.04
N LYS A 4 -8.19 -14.71 -4.36
CA LYS A 4 -8.33 -13.57 -5.28
C LYS A 4 -9.78 -13.09 -5.17
N ASN A 5 -9.99 -11.84 -4.78
CA ASN A 5 -11.23 -11.07 -4.65
C ASN A 5 -11.68 -10.69 -3.22
N LEU A 6 -10.82 -10.71 -2.18
CA LEU A 6 -11.21 -10.18 -0.86
C LEU A 6 -11.46 -8.67 -0.94
N LEU A 7 -10.56 -7.93 -1.57
CA LEU A 7 -10.69 -6.48 -1.69
C LEU A 7 -11.92 -6.06 -2.49
N LYS A 8 -12.23 -6.77 -3.58
CA LYS A 8 -13.42 -6.50 -4.41
C LYS A 8 -14.75 -6.82 -3.73
N GLN A 9 -14.74 -7.69 -2.72
CA GLN A 9 -15.94 -7.99 -1.94
C GLN A 9 -16.26 -6.87 -0.93
N VAL A 10 -15.22 -6.19 -0.44
CA VAL A 10 -15.34 -5.15 0.59
C VAL A 10 -15.46 -3.75 -0.04
N TYR A 11 -14.70 -3.49 -1.09
CA TYR A 11 -14.62 -2.19 -1.75
C TYR A 11 -15.20 -2.27 -3.17
N LYS A 12 -16.15 -1.39 -3.46
CA LYS A 12 -16.81 -1.29 -4.77
C LYS A 12 -15.93 -0.59 -5.81
N ASP A 13 -15.22 0.44 -5.38
CA ASP A 13 -14.41 1.30 -6.25
C ASP A 13 -12.93 0.92 -6.16
N SER A 14 -12.15 1.35 -7.17
CA SER A 14 -10.69 1.15 -7.18
C SER A 14 -10.01 1.83 -6.00
N LEU A 15 -9.11 1.10 -5.35
CA LEU A 15 -8.30 1.62 -4.24
C LEU A 15 -7.06 2.40 -4.70
N SER A 16 -6.85 2.58 -6.01
CA SER A 16 -5.62 3.18 -6.54
C SER A 16 -5.40 4.64 -6.17
N LEU A 17 -6.47 5.35 -5.76
CA LEU A 17 -6.42 6.71 -5.22
C LEU A 17 -6.58 6.77 -3.69
N LEU A 18 -6.64 5.62 -3.01
CA LEU A 18 -6.64 5.55 -1.55
C LEU A 18 -5.23 5.82 -1.02
N THR A 19 -4.82 7.08 -1.07
CA THR A 19 -3.53 7.58 -0.59
C THR A 19 -3.65 9.04 -0.21
N ASP A 20 -2.72 9.56 0.55
CA ASP A 20 -2.66 10.99 0.85
C ASP A 20 -2.25 11.77 -0.42
N LEU A 21 -2.83 12.97 -0.62
CA LEU A 21 -2.51 13.84 -1.77
C LEU A 21 -1.00 14.12 -1.88
N TYR A 22 -0.30 14.11 -0.75
CA TYR A 22 1.15 14.24 -0.69
C TYR A 22 1.87 13.23 -1.60
N GLU A 23 1.45 11.96 -1.61
CA GLU A 23 2.11 10.91 -2.41
C GLU A 23 2.01 11.18 -3.91
N LEU A 24 0.85 11.66 -4.38
CA LEU A 24 0.64 12.03 -5.79
C LEU A 24 1.50 13.24 -6.18
N THR A 25 1.54 14.25 -5.31
CA THR A 25 2.36 15.45 -5.57
C THR A 25 3.86 15.15 -5.49
N MET A 26 4.29 14.22 -4.65
CA MET A 26 5.67 13.75 -4.57
C MET A 26 6.06 12.93 -5.80
N ALA A 27 5.20 12.00 -6.25
CA ALA A 27 5.40 11.24 -7.47
C ALA A 27 5.56 12.19 -8.69
N TYR A 28 4.73 13.22 -8.78
CA TYR A 28 4.85 14.25 -9.80
C TYR A 28 6.19 15.01 -9.68
N ALA A 29 6.61 15.38 -8.47
CA ALA A 29 7.89 16.05 -8.26
C ALA A 29 9.07 15.16 -8.68
N TYR A 30 9.06 13.85 -8.36
CA TYR A 30 10.11 12.94 -8.80
C TYR A 30 10.15 12.79 -10.32
N TRP A 31 9.02 12.60 -10.96
CA TRP A 31 8.93 12.52 -12.42
C TRP A 31 9.44 13.79 -13.09
N LYS A 32 9.01 14.97 -12.61
CA LYS A 32 9.42 16.28 -13.15
C LYS A 32 10.93 16.53 -13.03
N ASN A 33 11.58 15.93 -12.04
CA ASN A 33 13.03 16.04 -11.82
C ASN A 33 13.82 14.86 -12.38
N GLY A 34 13.19 13.92 -13.11
CA GLY A 34 13.87 12.75 -13.67
C GLY A 34 14.36 11.74 -12.61
N LEU A 35 13.70 11.68 -11.46
CA LEU A 35 14.08 10.84 -10.31
C LEU A 35 13.17 9.62 -10.12
N GLN A 36 12.18 9.40 -10.99
CA GLN A 36 11.19 8.33 -10.83
C GLN A 36 11.79 6.91 -10.79
N ASP A 37 12.92 6.70 -11.46
CA ASP A 37 13.61 5.40 -11.53
C ASP A 37 14.74 5.26 -10.49
N ARG A 38 14.84 6.20 -9.56
CA ARG A 38 15.85 6.16 -8.50
C ARG A 38 15.49 5.06 -7.50
N GLU A 39 16.42 4.13 -7.30
CA GLU A 39 16.26 3.06 -6.31
C GLU A 39 16.07 3.63 -4.89
N ALA A 40 15.08 3.11 -4.19
CA ALA A 40 14.71 3.50 -2.84
C ALA A 40 14.32 2.27 -2.00
N VAL A 41 14.55 2.35 -0.69
CA VAL A 41 14.23 1.28 0.26
C VAL A 41 13.34 1.84 1.37
N PHE A 42 12.23 1.14 1.64
CA PHE A 42 11.29 1.47 2.71
C PHE A 42 11.24 0.35 3.74
N GLN A 43 11.06 0.71 5.01
CA GLN A 43 10.96 -0.25 6.12
C GLN A 43 9.67 0.00 6.91
N LEU A 44 8.88 -1.06 7.11
CA LEU A 44 7.66 -1.02 7.90
C LEU A 44 7.88 -1.69 9.25
N PHE A 45 7.72 -0.92 10.34
CA PHE A 45 7.76 -1.41 11.71
C PHE A 45 6.91 -0.49 12.61
N PHE A 46 6.50 -0.99 13.78
CA PHE A 46 5.83 -0.17 14.79
C PHE A 46 6.78 0.11 15.96
N ARG A 47 6.59 1.25 16.63
CA ARG A 47 7.49 1.69 17.73
C ARG A 47 7.05 1.22 19.12
N LYS A 48 5.78 0.85 19.28
CA LYS A 48 5.19 0.49 20.56
C LYS A 48 4.34 -0.76 20.38
N TYR A 49 4.49 -1.74 21.26
CA TYR A 49 3.61 -2.89 21.27
C TYR A 49 2.18 -2.45 21.57
N PRO A 50 1.21 -2.92 20.79
CA PRO A 50 -0.19 -2.63 21.06
C PRO A 50 -0.60 -3.26 22.40
N PHE A 51 -1.54 -2.62 23.09
CA PHE A 51 -2.14 -3.11 24.35
C PHE A 51 -1.14 -3.35 25.52
N GLY A 52 0.10 -2.84 25.44
CA GLY A 52 1.12 -3.05 26.46
C GLY A 52 1.70 -4.48 26.49
N GLY A 53 1.50 -5.26 25.43
CA GLY A 53 2.02 -6.62 25.32
C GLY A 53 3.52 -6.71 25.04
N ALA A 54 4.05 -7.93 25.05
CA ALA A 54 5.47 -8.21 24.77
C ALA A 54 5.76 -8.62 23.32
N TYR A 55 4.72 -8.92 22.54
CA TYR A 55 4.84 -9.33 21.14
C TYR A 55 3.58 -8.91 20.35
N ALA A 56 3.68 -8.97 19.03
CA ALA A 56 2.56 -8.79 18.11
C ALA A 56 2.56 -9.90 17.07
N ILE A 57 1.38 -10.24 16.56
CA ILE A 57 1.22 -11.19 15.46
C ILE A 57 1.05 -10.37 14.17
N CYS A 58 1.84 -10.69 13.15
CA CYS A 58 1.69 -10.08 11.83
C CYS A 58 0.49 -10.71 11.10
N ALA A 59 -0.38 -9.88 10.54
CA ALA A 59 -1.53 -10.29 9.74
C ALA A 59 -1.79 -9.27 8.62
N GLY A 60 -2.47 -9.69 7.54
CA GLY A 60 -2.83 -8.80 6.42
C GLY A 60 -1.90 -8.88 5.20
N MET A 61 -0.88 -9.75 5.20
CA MET A 61 0.05 -9.91 4.07
C MET A 61 -0.67 -10.29 2.76
N GLU A 62 -1.63 -11.21 2.82
CA GLU A 62 -2.39 -11.64 1.64
C GLU A 62 -3.18 -10.48 1.02
N VAL A 63 -3.81 -9.65 1.84
CA VAL A 63 -4.57 -8.47 1.38
C VAL A 63 -3.64 -7.43 0.76
N ALA A 64 -2.46 -7.20 1.36
CA ALA A 64 -1.46 -6.29 0.81
C ALA A 64 -0.93 -6.76 -0.56
N LEU A 65 -0.68 -8.07 -0.70
CA LEU A 65 -0.26 -8.65 -1.98
C LEU A 65 -1.37 -8.55 -3.03
N GLU A 66 -2.61 -8.86 -2.67
CA GLU A 66 -3.75 -8.73 -3.59
C GLU A 66 -3.92 -7.28 -4.07
N TYR A 67 -3.77 -6.30 -3.18
CA TYR A 67 -3.82 -4.88 -3.52
C TYR A 67 -2.76 -4.52 -4.56
N ILE A 68 -1.50 -4.92 -4.34
CA ILE A 68 -0.38 -4.62 -5.24
C ILE A 68 -0.57 -5.34 -6.59
N GLU A 69 -0.96 -6.61 -6.60
CA GLU A 69 -1.18 -7.39 -7.84
C GLU A 69 -2.31 -6.81 -8.72
N SER A 70 -3.29 -6.15 -8.11
CA SER A 70 -4.45 -5.58 -8.80
C SER A 70 -4.36 -4.06 -9.02
N PHE A 71 -3.28 -3.43 -8.57
CA PHE A 71 -3.13 -1.98 -8.59
C PHE A 71 -3.12 -1.43 -10.02
N ARG A 72 -4.12 -0.60 -10.35
CA ARG A 72 -4.22 0.11 -11.62
C ARG A 72 -5.11 1.33 -11.50
N PHE A 73 -4.75 2.43 -12.15
CA PHE A 73 -5.66 3.56 -12.30
C PHE A 73 -6.82 3.18 -13.24
N GLU A 74 -8.03 3.62 -12.90
CA GLU A 74 -9.23 3.50 -13.72
C GLU A 74 -9.64 4.90 -14.19
N GLU A 75 -10.35 4.99 -15.32
CA GLU A 75 -10.88 6.24 -15.89
C GLU A 75 -12.28 6.55 -15.35
#